data_AF-A0A2Z6SI54-F1
#
_entry.id   AF-A0A2Z6SI54-F1
#
_cell.length_a   1.000
_cell.length_b   1.000
_cell.length_c   1.000
_cell.angle_alpha   90.00
_cell.angle_beta   90.00
_cell.angle_gamma   90.00
#
_symmetry.space_group_name_H-M   'P 1'
#
loop_
_entity.id
_entity.type
_entity.pdbx_description
1 polymer ?
#
loop_
_entity_poly.entity_id
_entity_poly.type
_entity_poly.pdbx_seq_one_letter_code
_entity_poly.pdbx_strand_id
1 'polypeptide(L)'
;MQQIITSSCGAIHTSLSLSSFKFSFKLTFIISLILLSTLIEAVPTPFPSSVLNKRNGNISNDDLEKFANFAAAAYCDTSFFAKWNCGSLCDATNGTVVSKFFTTQNTGTQAFIATNEEDKLIVVSFRGTVPDNIKTVITDGKILLRDYPPSQGAKVHTGFFDAFSEARSQVISEVQKLHEQHPNFKVVYTGHSLGAALTLLSALDLLQNSKDFKPNENFFVVTYGEPRVGDLKFSQFVDSQIKVSRVVNGGDPVPHLPPKFLSYEHPSGELWISNPPKSSSQFITCNGPEDSKCSDSLSLGQLNVKFHMGPYFGVSMRACKSDNNKSLNQFVTGLDFDKLQNDN
;
A
#
# COMPACT_ATOMS: atom_id res chain seq x y z
N MET A 1 -81.60 3.20 -10.78
CA MET A 1 -82.34 3.93 -9.74
C MET A 1 -81.69 3.57 -8.40
N GLN A 2 -81.16 4.56 -7.69
CA GLN A 2 -80.35 4.44 -6.47
C GLN A 2 -81.09 3.81 -5.29
N GLN A 3 -80.36 3.14 -4.39
CA GLN A 3 -80.49 3.22 -2.91
C GLN A 3 -79.33 2.42 -2.27
N ILE A 4 -78.29 3.09 -1.76
CA ILE A 4 -78.04 3.38 -0.33
C ILE A 4 -78.14 2.14 0.56
N ILE A 5 -76.98 1.58 0.92
CA ILE A 5 -76.82 0.65 2.04
C ILE A 5 -76.03 1.39 3.12
N THR A 6 -76.66 1.64 4.27
CA THR A 6 -75.99 1.88 5.55
C THR A 6 -76.28 0.67 6.44
N SER A 7 -75.25 0.08 7.05
CA SER A 7 -75.45 -0.82 8.18
C SER A 7 -74.36 -0.65 9.23
N SER A 8 -74.83 -0.35 10.43
CA SER A 8 -74.15 -0.22 11.70
C SER A 8 -73.29 -1.45 12.07
N CYS A 9 -72.12 -1.20 12.65
CA CYS A 9 -71.20 -2.21 13.19
C CYS A 9 -71.51 -2.41 14.68
N GLY A 10 -71.99 -3.61 15.05
CA GLY A 10 -72.14 -4.04 16.44
C GLY A 10 -70.87 -4.76 16.92
N ALA A 11 -70.28 -4.27 18.00
CA ALA A 11 -69.12 -4.88 18.65
C ALA A 11 -69.54 -6.12 19.47
N ILE A 12 -68.82 -7.24 19.29
CA ILE A 12 -68.91 -8.44 20.15
C ILE A 12 -67.62 -8.51 20.98
N HIS A 13 -67.77 -8.47 22.30
CA HIS A 13 -66.69 -8.74 23.26
C HIS A 13 -66.43 -10.25 23.34
N THR A 14 -65.22 -10.69 23.00
CA THR A 14 -64.70 -12.01 23.35
C THR A 14 -63.58 -11.87 24.37
N SER A 15 -63.85 -12.26 25.62
CA SER A 15 -62.85 -12.45 26.67
C SER A 15 -62.22 -13.84 26.54
N LEU A 16 -60.95 -13.91 26.16
CA LEU A 16 -60.15 -15.13 26.17
C LEU A 16 -59.27 -15.15 27.42
N SER A 17 -59.60 -16.09 28.31
CA SER A 17 -58.84 -16.45 29.51
C SER A 17 -57.53 -17.14 29.12
N LEU A 18 -56.38 -16.56 29.47
CA LEU A 18 -55.09 -17.26 29.42
C LEU A 18 -54.94 -18.19 30.62
N SER A 19 -55.00 -19.50 30.37
CA SER A 19 -54.50 -20.51 31.30
C SER A 19 -52.98 -20.67 31.13
N SER A 20 -52.30 -20.67 32.27
CA SER A 20 -50.86 -20.72 32.45
C SER A 20 -50.23 -22.03 31.93
N PHE A 21 -49.36 -21.92 30.92
CA PHE A 21 -48.46 -23.00 30.54
C PHE A 21 -47.22 -22.99 31.44
N LYS A 22 -47.09 -24.01 32.30
CA LYS A 22 -45.87 -24.26 33.09
C LYS A 22 -44.79 -24.85 32.17
N PHE A 23 -43.82 -24.02 31.77
CA PHE A 23 -42.64 -24.47 31.05
C PHE A 23 -41.62 -25.05 32.03
N SER A 24 -41.25 -26.32 31.85
CA SER A 24 -40.29 -27.04 32.68
C SER A 24 -38.88 -26.49 32.47
N PHE A 25 -38.20 -26.21 33.59
CA PHE A 25 -36.89 -25.55 33.74
C PHE A 25 -35.68 -26.32 33.16
N LYS A 26 -35.90 -27.34 32.31
CA LYS A 26 -34.85 -28.22 31.76
C LYS A 26 -34.41 -27.87 30.33
N LEU A 27 -35.10 -26.96 29.62
CA LEU A 27 -34.76 -26.61 28.23
C LEU A 27 -33.77 -25.43 28.12
N THR A 28 -33.65 -24.59 29.15
CA THR A 28 -32.73 -23.44 29.17
C THR A 28 -31.26 -23.83 29.35
N PHE A 29 -30.96 -25.01 29.91
CA PHE A 29 -29.57 -25.44 30.11
C PHE A 29 -28.92 -26.02 28.84
N ILE A 30 -29.70 -26.62 27.95
CA ILE A 30 -29.18 -27.22 26.70
C ILE A 30 -28.90 -26.14 25.65
N ILE A 31 -29.69 -25.07 25.62
CA ILE A 31 -29.47 -23.91 24.72
C ILE A 31 -28.22 -23.12 25.14
N SER A 32 -27.92 -23.06 26.45
CA SER A 32 -26.70 -22.40 26.95
C SER A 32 -25.40 -23.18 26.65
N LEU A 33 -25.47 -24.50 26.44
CA LEU A 33 -24.32 -25.33 26.07
C LEU A 33 -24.05 -25.35 24.55
N ILE A 34 -25.08 -25.14 23.73
CA ILE A 34 -24.95 -25.03 22.27
C ILE A 34 -24.55 -23.61 21.83
N LEU A 35 -24.83 -22.58 22.64
CA LEU A 35 -24.36 -21.21 22.42
C LEU A 35 -22.92 -20.95 22.90
N LEU A 36 -22.25 -21.93 23.52
CA LEU A 36 -20.83 -21.82 23.93
C LEU A 36 -19.85 -22.48 22.94
N SER A 37 -20.33 -23.04 21.83
CA SER A 37 -19.50 -23.76 20.85
C SER A 37 -19.25 -23.03 19.53
N THR A 38 -19.61 -21.75 19.41
CA THR A 38 -19.25 -20.95 18.24
C THR A 38 -18.79 -19.56 18.66
N LEU A 39 -17.46 -19.39 18.59
CA LEU A 39 -16.65 -18.17 18.45
C LEU A 39 -15.40 -18.27 19.32
N ILE A 40 -14.65 -19.37 19.17
CA ILE A 40 -13.21 -19.20 19.08
C ILE A 40 -13.01 -18.77 17.62
N GLU A 41 -13.10 -17.48 17.34
CA GLU A 41 -12.27 -16.96 16.25
C GLU A 41 -10.86 -17.37 16.66
N ALA A 42 -10.29 -18.33 15.94
CA ALA A 42 -8.89 -18.62 16.09
C ALA A 42 -8.20 -17.28 15.83
N VAL A 43 -7.72 -16.63 16.89
CA VAL A 43 -6.79 -15.52 16.77
C VAL A 43 -5.71 -16.06 15.85
N PRO A 44 -5.54 -15.50 14.63
CA PRO A 44 -4.54 -16.00 13.71
C PRO A 44 -3.23 -16.00 14.47
N THR A 45 -2.73 -17.20 14.74
CA THR A 45 -1.43 -17.37 15.38
C THR A 45 -0.43 -16.65 14.46
N PRO A 46 0.43 -15.77 14.99
CA PRO A 46 1.47 -15.14 14.19
C PRO A 46 2.16 -16.23 13.37
N PHE A 47 2.11 -16.09 12.04
CA PHE A 47 2.76 -17.06 11.16
C PHE A 47 4.22 -17.22 11.60
N PRO A 48 4.71 -18.45 11.78
CA PRO A 48 6.05 -18.66 12.31
C PRO A 48 7.07 -17.99 11.38
N SER A 49 7.81 -17.02 11.93
CA SER A 49 8.82 -16.20 11.23
C SER A 49 9.87 -17.04 10.46
N SER A 50 10.03 -18.31 10.83
CA SER A 50 10.89 -19.28 10.14
C SER A 50 10.49 -19.58 8.68
N VAL A 51 9.21 -19.45 8.30
CA VAL A 51 8.74 -19.63 6.91
C VAL A 51 8.92 -18.35 6.09
N LEU A 52 8.86 -17.18 6.74
CA LEU A 52 9.17 -15.88 6.14
C LEU A 52 10.68 -15.70 5.90
N ASN A 53 11.52 -16.17 6.83
CA ASN A 53 12.98 -16.06 6.74
C ASN A 53 13.63 -16.98 5.69
N LYS A 54 12.93 -18.00 5.19
CA LYS A 54 13.41 -18.90 4.13
C LYS A 54 13.06 -18.45 2.71
N ARG A 55 12.20 -17.43 2.54
CA ARG A 55 11.84 -16.84 1.24
C ARG A 55 12.86 -15.76 0.84
N ASN A 56 14.11 -16.23 0.69
CA ASN A 56 15.26 -15.79 -0.10
C ASN A 56 15.65 -14.29 -0.25
N GLY A 57 16.97 -14.03 -0.13
CA GLY A 57 17.67 -12.77 -0.45
C GLY A 57 17.51 -11.62 0.56
N ASN A 58 18.55 -11.30 1.33
CA ASN A 58 18.61 -9.99 2.01
C ASN A 58 18.66 -8.91 0.92
N ILE A 59 17.57 -8.16 0.75
CA ILE A 59 17.57 -6.96 -0.07
C ILE A 59 18.67 -6.03 0.43
N SER A 60 19.57 -5.61 -0.46
CA SER A 60 20.70 -4.75 -0.09
C SER A 60 20.28 -3.28 -0.02
N ASN A 61 21.11 -2.45 0.62
CA ASN A 61 20.93 -1.00 0.55
C ASN A 61 20.98 -0.48 -0.90
N ASP A 62 21.84 -1.05 -1.73
CA ASP A 62 21.98 -0.66 -3.13
C ASP A 62 20.71 -1.00 -3.92
N ASP A 63 20.07 -2.14 -3.63
CA ASP A 63 18.76 -2.48 -4.20
C ASP A 63 17.69 -1.48 -3.74
N LEU A 64 17.66 -1.13 -2.45
CA LEU A 64 16.72 -0.15 -1.89
C LEU A 64 16.93 1.26 -2.46
N GLU A 65 18.16 1.66 -2.76
CA GLU A 65 18.44 2.93 -3.44
C GLU A 65 18.02 2.88 -4.91
N LYS A 66 18.36 1.81 -5.62
CA LYS A 66 18.02 1.61 -7.03
C LYS A 66 16.51 1.59 -7.26
N PHE A 67 15.76 0.87 -6.43
CA PHE A 67 14.31 0.82 -6.55
C PHE A 67 13.64 2.12 -6.13
N ALA A 68 14.28 2.92 -5.27
CA ALA A 68 13.86 4.29 -4.98
C ALA A 68 14.06 5.21 -6.20
N ASN A 69 15.17 5.06 -6.95
CA ASN A 69 15.39 5.78 -8.21
C ASN A 69 14.29 5.48 -9.23
N PHE A 70 13.90 4.20 -9.40
CA PHE A 70 12.76 3.83 -10.25
C PHE A 70 11.42 4.39 -9.76
N ALA A 71 11.18 4.40 -8.44
CA ALA A 71 9.97 4.99 -7.87
C ALA A 71 9.91 6.52 -8.10
N ALA A 72 11.03 7.22 -7.93
CA ALA A 72 11.16 8.64 -8.22
C ALA A 72 11.03 8.93 -9.73
N ALA A 73 11.56 8.04 -10.58
CA ALA A 73 11.49 8.18 -12.04
C ALA A 73 10.04 8.16 -12.57
N ALA A 74 9.12 7.52 -11.85
CA ALA A 74 7.70 7.51 -12.24
C ALA A 74 7.04 8.90 -12.18
N TYR A 75 7.65 9.87 -11.50
CA TYR A 75 7.18 11.26 -11.45
C TYR A 75 7.73 12.15 -12.57
N CYS A 76 8.66 11.65 -13.39
CA CYS A 76 9.28 12.41 -14.47
C CYS A 76 8.34 12.67 -15.63
N ASP A 77 8.69 13.66 -16.45
CA ASP A 77 8.03 13.87 -17.73
C ASP A 77 8.27 12.67 -18.65
N THR A 78 7.22 12.25 -19.34
CA THR A 78 7.23 11.06 -20.21
C THR A 78 8.17 11.20 -21.41
N SER A 79 8.51 12.44 -21.80
CA SER A 79 9.50 12.73 -22.83
C SER A 79 10.88 12.15 -22.49
N PHE A 80 11.17 11.90 -21.20
CA PHE A 80 12.42 11.30 -20.78
C PHE A 80 12.47 9.78 -20.97
N PHE A 81 11.33 9.10 -21.12
CA PHE A 81 11.29 7.63 -21.15
C PHE A 81 11.76 7.04 -22.48
N ALA A 82 11.68 7.79 -23.58
CA ALA A 82 12.19 7.34 -24.88
C ALA A 82 13.72 7.18 -24.88
N LYS A 83 14.44 7.92 -24.04
CA LYS A 83 15.90 7.90 -23.96
C LYS A 83 16.44 7.59 -22.56
N TRP A 84 15.54 7.36 -21.60
CA TRP A 84 15.87 7.24 -20.18
C TRP A 84 16.85 8.33 -19.71
N ASN A 85 16.48 9.62 -19.85
CA ASN A 85 17.38 10.76 -19.65
C ASN A 85 16.86 11.78 -18.62
N CYS A 86 16.34 11.28 -17.51
CA CYS A 86 15.73 12.03 -16.42
C CYS A 86 16.73 12.54 -15.36
N GLY A 87 17.94 12.90 -15.80
CA GLY A 87 19.05 13.34 -14.94
C GLY A 87 19.58 12.23 -14.02
N SER A 88 19.95 12.59 -12.80
CA SER A 88 20.65 11.68 -11.86
C SER A 88 19.88 10.39 -11.53
N LEU A 89 18.54 10.42 -11.59
CA LEU A 89 17.72 9.21 -11.39
C LEU A 89 17.96 8.17 -12.49
N CYS A 90 18.06 8.65 -13.74
CA CYS A 90 18.28 7.81 -14.90
C CYS A 90 19.75 7.40 -15.02
N ASP A 91 20.69 8.26 -14.63
CA ASP A 91 22.11 7.92 -14.54
C ASP A 91 22.35 6.81 -13.50
N ALA A 92 21.67 6.86 -12.35
CA ALA A 92 21.75 5.84 -11.31
C ALA A 92 21.09 4.50 -11.70
N THR A 93 20.27 4.51 -12.75
CA THR A 93 19.58 3.33 -13.29
C THR A 93 19.86 3.18 -14.79
N ASN A 94 21.11 3.45 -15.17
CA ASN A 94 21.54 3.44 -16.57
C ASN A 94 21.26 2.08 -17.24
N GLY A 95 21.07 2.09 -18.56
CA GLY A 95 20.73 0.88 -19.33
C GLY A 95 19.26 0.44 -19.21
N THR A 96 18.41 1.24 -18.56
CA THR A 96 16.98 0.98 -18.51
C THR A 96 16.29 1.33 -19.84
N VAL A 97 15.45 0.43 -20.32
CA VAL A 97 14.65 0.60 -21.54
C VAL A 97 13.17 0.48 -21.19
N VAL A 98 12.42 1.57 -21.36
CA VAL A 98 10.98 1.57 -21.11
C VAL A 98 10.25 0.84 -22.24
N SER A 99 9.67 -0.31 -21.91
CA SER A 99 8.84 -1.10 -22.84
C SER A 99 7.44 -0.51 -22.96
N LYS A 100 6.90 0.02 -21.84
CA LYS A 100 5.57 0.62 -21.80
C LYS A 100 5.49 1.71 -20.77
N PHE A 101 4.81 2.79 -21.11
CA PHE A 101 4.31 3.79 -20.18
C PHE A 101 2.86 4.10 -20.51
N PHE A 102 2.02 4.33 -19.50
CA PHE A 102 0.64 4.72 -19.71
C PHE A 102 0.10 5.60 -18.60
N THR A 103 -1.00 6.29 -18.92
CA THR A 103 -1.89 6.95 -17.96
C THR A 103 -3.30 6.39 -18.16
N THR A 104 -3.94 5.90 -17.10
CA THR A 104 -5.34 5.45 -17.17
C THR A 104 -6.29 6.63 -17.27
N GLN A 105 -7.42 6.46 -17.95
CA GLN A 105 -8.31 7.58 -18.26
C GLN A 105 -9.13 8.05 -17.05
N ASN A 106 -9.65 7.11 -16.26
CA ASN A 106 -10.60 7.44 -15.19
C ASN A 106 -9.90 7.75 -13.87
N THR A 107 -8.88 6.96 -13.54
CA THR A 107 -8.16 7.08 -12.26
C THR A 107 -6.90 7.94 -12.36
N GLY A 108 -6.44 8.26 -13.59
CA GLY A 108 -5.20 9.03 -13.79
C GLY A 108 -3.95 8.28 -13.31
N THR A 109 -4.05 6.96 -13.15
CA THR A 109 -2.95 6.10 -12.70
C THR A 109 -1.86 6.11 -13.75
N GLN A 110 -0.62 6.40 -13.33
CA GLN A 110 0.54 6.36 -14.21
C GLN A 110 1.52 5.28 -13.78
N ALA A 111 2.01 4.53 -14.74
CA ALA A 111 3.04 3.53 -14.51
C ALA A 111 3.95 3.40 -15.74
N PHE A 112 5.19 3.00 -15.50
CA PHE A 112 6.06 2.47 -16.54
C PHE A 112 6.44 1.02 -16.23
N ILE A 113 6.67 0.26 -17.30
CA ILE A 113 7.25 -1.07 -17.30
C ILE A 113 8.50 -1.01 -18.17
N ALA A 114 9.63 -1.44 -17.61
CA ALA A 114 10.93 -1.33 -18.25
C ALA A 114 11.77 -2.59 -18.02
N THR A 115 12.79 -2.78 -18.85
CA THR A 115 13.88 -3.71 -18.56
C THR A 115 15.13 -2.95 -18.17
N ASN A 116 15.99 -3.53 -17.33
CA ASN A 116 17.36 -3.10 -17.14
C ASN A 116 18.27 -4.30 -17.42
N GLU A 117 19.06 -4.23 -18.50
CA GLU A 117 19.88 -5.35 -18.97
C GLU A 117 21.07 -5.63 -18.05
N GLU A 118 21.69 -4.59 -17.51
CA GLU A 118 22.88 -4.69 -16.65
C GLU A 118 22.54 -5.42 -15.35
N ASP A 119 21.43 -5.02 -14.72
CA ASP A 119 20.94 -5.62 -13.48
C ASP A 119 20.03 -6.84 -13.68
N LYS A 120 19.71 -7.16 -14.94
CA LYS A 120 18.74 -8.21 -15.33
C LYS A 120 17.40 -8.05 -14.61
N LEU A 121 16.78 -6.88 -14.75
CA LEU A 121 15.51 -6.56 -14.10
C LEU A 121 14.40 -6.34 -15.13
N ILE A 122 13.20 -6.79 -14.78
CA ILE A 122 11.93 -6.28 -15.29
C ILE A 122 11.35 -5.42 -14.16
N VAL A 123 11.16 -4.13 -14.42
CA VAL A 123 10.73 -3.15 -13.43
C VAL A 123 9.32 -2.69 -13.75
N VAL A 124 8.45 -2.72 -12.75
CA VAL A 124 7.15 -2.06 -12.75
C VAL A 124 7.17 -0.95 -11.72
N SER A 125 6.96 0.29 -12.14
CA SER A 125 6.96 1.44 -11.24
C SER A 125 5.68 2.25 -11.40
N PHE A 126 4.95 2.42 -10.29
CA PHE A 126 3.75 3.23 -10.23
C PHE A 126 4.05 4.61 -9.65
N ARG A 127 3.55 5.65 -10.32
CA ARG A 127 3.61 7.01 -9.82
C ARG A 127 2.56 7.21 -8.72
N GLY A 128 2.93 7.87 -7.62
CA GLY A 128 1.97 8.37 -6.64
C GLY A 128 1.35 9.72 -7.01
N THR A 129 0.45 10.20 -6.15
CA THR A 129 -0.11 11.55 -6.29
C THR A 129 0.97 12.60 -6.05
N VAL A 130 0.86 13.77 -6.70
CA VAL A 130 1.76 14.90 -6.41
C VAL A 130 1.59 15.29 -4.93
N PRO A 131 2.70 15.51 -4.19
CA PRO A 131 2.68 15.66 -2.74
C PRO A 131 1.81 16.82 -2.23
N ASP A 132 1.70 17.90 -3.01
CA ASP A 132 0.89 19.08 -2.67
C ASP A 132 -0.62 18.74 -2.55
N ASN A 133 -1.04 17.62 -3.11
CA ASN A 133 -2.42 17.12 -3.10
C ASN A 133 -2.61 15.89 -2.20
N ILE A 134 -1.60 15.47 -1.43
CA ILE A 134 -1.72 14.24 -0.63
C ILE A 134 -2.78 14.38 0.46
N LYS A 135 -2.93 15.59 1.03
CA LYS A 135 -4.02 15.92 1.96
C LYS A 135 -5.38 15.65 1.33
N THR A 136 -5.57 16.02 0.07
CA THR A 136 -6.80 15.82 -0.71
C THR A 136 -7.12 14.33 -0.91
N VAL A 137 -6.10 13.49 -1.17
CA VAL A 137 -6.28 12.03 -1.27
C VAL A 137 -6.78 11.42 0.04
N ILE A 138 -6.33 11.97 1.18
CA ILE A 138 -6.68 11.51 2.53
C ILE A 138 -8.06 12.03 2.96
N THR A 139 -8.46 13.23 2.55
CA THR A 139 -9.70 13.88 3.01
C THR A 139 -10.93 13.57 2.17
N ASP A 140 -10.79 13.23 0.89
CA ASP A 140 -11.89 13.28 -0.07
C ASP A 140 -12.75 11.99 -0.16
N GLY A 141 -12.94 11.30 0.96
CA GLY A 141 -14.05 10.35 1.12
C GLY A 141 -13.89 8.97 0.43
N LYS A 142 -12.68 8.58 0.00
CA LYS A 142 -12.43 7.24 -0.58
C LYS A 142 -11.75 6.23 0.35
N ILE A 143 -11.62 6.53 1.64
CA ILE A 143 -11.14 5.62 2.71
C ILE A 143 -12.10 4.46 3.04
N LEU A 144 -13.03 4.17 2.13
CA LEU A 144 -13.99 3.07 2.28
C LEU A 144 -13.31 1.76 1.91
N LEU A 145 -13.41 0.80 2.80
CA LEU A 145 -13.04 -0.58 2.55
C LEU A 145 -14.09 -1.27 1.68
N ARG A 146 -13.65 -2.00 0.66
CA ARG A 146 -14.45 -2.93 -0.15
C ARG A 146 -13.87 -4.33 -0.07
N ASP A 147 -14.67 -5.34 -0.40
CA ASP A 147 -14.20 -6.72 -0.44
C ASP A 147 -13.04 -6.87 -1.44
N TYR A 148 -12.03 -7.63 -1.03
CA TYR A 148 -10.90 -8.06 -1.86
C TYR A 148 -11.19 -9.49 -2.36
N PRO A 149 -11.65 -9.68 -3.61
CA PRO A 149 -12.16 -10.96 -4.09
C PRO A 149 -11.21 -12.17 -3.90
N PRO A 150 -9.88 -12.03 -4.03
CA PRO A 150 -8.98 -13.17 -3.86
C PRO A 150 -8.87 -13.75 -2.45
N SER A 151 -9.34 -13.06 -1.40
CA SER A 151 -9.27 -13.56 -0.03
C SER A 151 -10.58 -13.29 0.72
N GLN A 152 -11.24 -14.38 1.15
CA GLN A 152 -12.55 -14.29 1.77
C GLN A 152 -12.53 -13.43 3.03
N GLY A 153 -13.35 -12.37 3.03
CA GLY A 153 -13.49 -11.46 4.17
C GLY A 153 -12.37 -10.44 4.31
N ALA A 154 -11.32 -10.50 3.48
CA ALA A 154 -10.33 -9.43 3.38
C ALA A 154 -10.93 -8.22 2.66
N LYS A 155 -10.53 -7.02 3.09
CA LYS A 155 -10.99 -5.77 2.49
C LYS A 155 -9.83 -4.84 2.16
N VAL A 156 -10.01 -4.05 1.11
CA VAL A 156 -9.02 -3.09 0.58
C VAL A 156 -9.65 -1.73 0.35
N HIS A 157 -8.81 -0.70 0.35
CA HIS A 157 -9.21 0.67 0.03
C HIS A 157 -9.83 0.73 -1.37
N THR A 158 -11.06 1.26 -1.46
CA THR A 158 -11.83 1.30 -2.72
C THR A 158 -11.10 2.04 -3.83
N GLY A 159 -10.60 3.24 -3.54
CA GLY A 159 -9.85 4.04 -4.52
C GLY A 159 -8.58 3.38 -5.06
N PHE A 160 -7.76 2.75 -4.20
CA PHE A 160 -6.57 2.02 -4.64
C PHE A 160 -6.94 0.81 -5.49
N PHE A 161 -7.96 0.06 -5.10
CA PHE A 161 -8.40 -1.10 -5.87
C PHE A 161 -8.97 -0.72 -7.24
N ASP A 162 -9.73 0.38 -7.34
CA ASP A 162 -10.24 0.88 -8.63
C ASP A 162 -9.10 1.33 -9.55
N ALA A 163 -8.14 2.10 -9.01
CA ALA A 163 -6.95 2.56 -9.72
C ALA A 163 -6.08 1.40 -10.22
N PHE A 164 -5.82 0.41 -9.36
CA PHE A 164 -5.13 -0.81 -9.73
C PHE A 164 -5.91 -1.58 -10.81
N SER A 165 -7.23 -1.76 -10.64
CA SER A 165 -8.06 -2.55 -11.54
C SER A 165 -8.06 -1.99 -12.96
N GLU A 166 -8.06 -0.66 -13.10
CA GLU A 166 -7.99 0.00 -14.42
C GLU A 166 -6.61 -0.16 -15.09
N ALA A 167 -5.52 -0.17 -14.30
CA ALA A 167 -4.16 -0.37 -14.79
C ALA A 167 -3.81 -1.84 -15.06
N ARG A 168 -4.51 -2.77 -14.41
CA ARG A 168 -4.21 -4.20 -14.31
C ARG A 168 -3.78 -4.85 -15.62
N SER A 169 -4.62 -4.79 -16.65
CA SER A 169 -4.39 -5.50 -17.91
C SER A 169 -3.14 -5.00 -18.63
N GLN A 170 -2.87 -3.70 -18.56
CA GLN A 170 -1.71 -3.08 -19.19
C GLN A 170 -0.39 -3.53 -18.56
N VAL A 171 -0.39 -3.76 -17.25
CA VAL A 171 0.78 -4.21 -16.48
C VAL A 171 1.01 -5.70 -16.67
N ILE A 172 0.01 -6.54 -16.40
CA ILE A 172 0.19 -8.01 -16.47
C ILE A 172 0.68 -8.42 -17.86
N SER A 173 0.02 -7.94 -18.92
CA SER A 173 0.37 -8.31 -20.30
C SER A 173 1.81 -7.93 -20.65
N GLU A 174 2.28 -6.76 -20.21
CA GLU A 174 3.63 -6.31 -20.52
C GLU A 174 4.67 -7.07 -19.71
N VAL A 175 4.40 -7.33 -18.42
CA VAL A 175 5.33 -8.10 -17.57
C VAL A 175 5.46 -9.54 -18.05
N GLN A 176 4.35 -10.18 -18.43
CA GLN A 176 4.36 -11.53 -19.01
C GLN A 176 5.19 -11.57 -20.30
N LYS A 177 4.93 -10.64 -21.24
CA LYS A 177 5.70 -10.51 -22.47
C LYS A 177 7.21 -10.33 -22.21
N LEU A 178 7.58 -9.45 -21.29
CA LEU A 178 8.99 -9.21 -20.96
C LEU A 178 9.61 -10.43 -20.26
N HIS A 179 8.87 -11.15 -19.43
CA HIS A 179 9.35 -12.36 -18.78
C HIS A 179 9.61 -13.49 -19.80
N GLU A 180 8.76 -13.63 -20.82
CA GLU A 180 8.99 -14.56 -21.93
C GLU A 180 10.26 -14.21 -22.73
N GLN A 181 10.50 -12.91 -22.94
CA GLN A 181 11.69 -12.42 -23.65
C GLN A 181 12.97 -12.52 -22.83
N HIS A 182 12.85 -12.36 -21.50
CA HIS A 182 13.95 -12.29 -20.56
C HIS A 182 13.73 -13.23 -19.36
N PRO A 183 13.70 -14.56 -19.55
CA PRO A 183 13.28 -15.52 -18.51
C PRO A 183 14.21 -15.56 -17.29
N ASN A 184 15.45 -15.05 -17.43
CA ASN A 184 16.44 -14.99 -16.35
C ASN A 184 16.42 -13.65 -15.59
N PHE A 185 15.51 -12.74 -15.92
CA PHE A 185 15.43 -11.44 -15.26
C PHE A 185 14.60 -11.53 -13.99
N LYS A 186 15.04 -10.79 -12.97
CA LYS A 186 14.28 -10.59 -11.74
C LYS A 186 13.13 -9.64 -12.02
N VAL A 187 11.99 -9.84 -11.37
CA VAL A 187 10.84 -8.94 -11.46
C VAL A 187 10.80 -8.07 -10.22
N VAL A 188 10.74 -6.76 -10.43
CA VAL A 188 10.72 -5.75 -9.38
C VAL A 188 9.47 -4.91 -9.53
N TYR A 189 8.67 -4.88 -8.47
CA TYR A 189 7.56 -3.97 -8.31
C TYR A 189 7.97 -2.89 -7.31
N THR A 190 7.96 -1.63 -7.76
CA THR A 190 8.28 -0.47 -6.92
C THR A 190 7.28 0.65 -7.08
N GLY A 191 7.23 1.56 -6.11
CA GLY A 191 6.31 2.69 -6.13
C GLY A 191 6.41 3.50 -4.85
N HIS A 192 6.01 4.76 -4.95
CA HIS A 192 6.03 5.69 -3.83
C HIS A 192 4.62 6.25 -3.57
N SER A 193 4.29 6.53 -2.30
CA SER A 193 3.02 7.15 -1.91
C SER A 193 1.82 6.32 -2.37
N LEU A 194 0.79 6.92 -2.96
CA LEU A 194 -0.32 6.19 -3.60
C LEU A 194 0.16 5.14 -4.62
N GLY A 195 1.28 5.38 -5.30
CA GLY A 195 1.87 4.42 -6.24
C GLY A 195 2.28 3.12 -5.55
N ALA A 196 2.80 3.19 -4.31
CA ALA A 196 3.14 2.01 -3.52
C ALA A 196 1.93 1.10 -3.24
N ALA A 197 0.76 1.67 -2.98
CA ALA A 197 -0.45 0.88 -2.78
C ALA A 197 -0.83 0.11 -4.06
N LEU A 198 -0.66 0.72 -5.22
CA LEU A 198 -0.92 0.08 -6.53
C LEU A 198 0.14 -0.98 -6.84
N THR A 199 1.40 -0.73 -6.47
CA THR A 199 2.51 -1.68 -6.54
C THR A 199 2.18 -2.97 -5.80
N LEU A 200 1.72 -2.88 -4.53
CA LEU A 200 1.34 -4.04 -3.73
C LEU A 200 0.20 -4.84 -4.39
N LEU A 201 -0.89 -4.15 -4.75
CA LEU A 201 -2.05 -4.80 -5.38
C LEU A 201 -1.69 -5.46 -6.71
N SER A 202 -0.88 -4.79 -7.54
CA SER A 202 -0.47 -5.30 -8.84
C SER A 202 0.49 -6.49 -8.75
N ALA A 203 1.39 -6.50 -7.76
CA ALA A 203 2.29 -7.63 -7.54
C ALA A 203 1.54 -8.88 -7.08
N LEU A 204 0.60 -8.72 -6.14
CA LEU A 204 -0.30 -9.79 -5.69
C LEU A 204 -1.10 -10.37 -6.85
N ASP A 205 -1.67 -9.50 -7.68
CA ASP A 205 -2.47 -9.93 -8.82
C ASP A 205 -1.66 -10.71 -9.86
N LEU A 206 -0.42 -10.31 -10.14
CA LEU A 206 0.48 -11.07 -11.01
C LEU A 206 0.72 -12.48 -10.46
N LEU A 207 1.05 -12.62 -9.17
CA LEU A 207 1.31 -13.91 -8.52
C LEU A 207 0.07 -14.81 -8.48
N GLN A 208 -1.13 -14.23 -8.33
CA GLN A 208 -2.38 -14.99 -8.28
C GLN A 208 -2.85 -15.47 -9.67
N ASN A 209 -2.57 -14.68 -10.71
CA ASN A 209 -3.16 -14.90 -12.03
C ASN A 209 -2.17 -15.41 -13.08
N SER A 210 -0.88 -15.53 -12.74
CA SER A 210 0.16 -15.98 -13.68
C SER A 210 0.98 -17.12 -13.08
N LYS A 211 0.93 -18.29 -13.73
CA LYS A 211 1.58 -19.52 -13.23
C LYS A 211 3.11 -19.49 -13.30
N ASP A 212 3.65 -18.63 -14.14
CA ASP A 212 5.10 -18.51 -14.38
C ASP A 212 5.80 -17.69 -13.28
N PHE A 213 5.04 -16.95 -12.46
CA PHE A 213 5.58 -16.13 -11.39
C PHE A 213 5.34 -16.77 -10.03
N LYS A 214 6.36 -16.73 -9.17
CA LYS A 214 6.32 -17.26 -7.81
C LYS A 214 7.04 -16.30 -6.86
N PRO A 215 6.60 -16.20 -5.59
CA PRO A 215 7.31 -15.41 -4.59
C PRO A 215 8.63 -16.10 -4.21
N ASN A 216 9.73 -15.71 -4.86
CA ASN A 216 11.08 -16.26 -4.66
C ASN A 216 12.15 -15.15 -4.68
N GLU A 217 13.44 -15.51 -4.67
CA GLU A 217 14.60 -14.60 -4.72
C GLU A 217 14.64 -13.66 -5.92
N ASN A 218 13.88 -13.96 -6.97
CA ASN A 218 13.84 -13.19 -8.21
C ASN A 218 12.59 -12.32 -8.32
N PHE A 219 11.81 -12.21 -7.25
CA PHE A 219 10.58 -11.39 -7.22
C PHE A 219 10.62 -10.43 -6.02
N PHE A 220 10.74 -9.13 -6.31
CA PHE A 220 10.85 -8.08 -5.30
C PHE A 220 9.64 -7.16 -5.33
N VAL A 221 9.12 -6.84 -4.14
CA VAL A 221 8.15 -5.75 -3.95
C VAL A 221 8.71 -4.81 -2.91
N VAL A 222 9.00 -3.59 -3.33
CA VAL A 222 9.64 -2.58 -2.50
C VAL A 222 8.90 -1.28 -2.64
N THR A 223 8.42 -0.75 -1.54
CA THR A 223 7.55 0.42 -1.55
C THR A 223 8.10 1.51 -0.66
N TYR A 224 7.82 2.77 -0.99
CA TYR A 224 8.33 3.94 -0.28
C TYR A 224 7.17 4.82 0.17
N GLY A 225 7.05 5.08 1.48
CA GLY A 225 5.95 5.87 2.01
C GLY A 225 4.58 5.26 1.68
N GLU A 226 4.47 3.94 1.74
CA GLU A 226 3.25 3.19 1.43
C GLU A 226 2.14 3.49 2.45
N PRO A 227 0.94 3.94 2.04
CA PRO A 227 -0.23 4.02 2.93
C PRO A 227 -0.80 2.62 3.21
N ARG A 228 -1.54 2.45 4.30
CA ARG A 228 -2.27 1.20 4.57
C ARG A 228 -3.24 0.90 3.42
N VAL A 229 -3.15 -0.31 2.87
CA VAL A 229 -3.90 -0.69 1.66
C VAL A 229 -5.22 -1.38 1.98
N GLY A 230 -5.30 -2.10 3.09
CA GLY A 230 -6.48 -2.89 3.46
C GLY A 230 -6.58 -3.15 4.95
N ASP A 231 -7.46 -4.07 5.32
CA ASP A 231 -7.69 -4.46 6.70
C ASP A 231 -6.73 -5.54 7.20
N LEU A 232 -6.85 -5.91 8.48
CA LEU A 232 -6.08 -6.99 9.12
C LEU A 232 -6.08 -8.30 8.29
N LYS A 233 -7.23 -8.69 7.73
CA LYS A 233 -7.34 -9.92 6.92
C LYS A 233 -6.60 -9.79 5.59
N PHE A 234 -6.63 -8.62 4.97
CA PHE A 234 -5.82 -8.34 3.79
C PHE A 234 -4.32 -8.33 4.12
N SER A 235 -3.91 -7.70 5.22
CA SER A 235 -2.52 -7.70 5.71
C SER A 235 -1.98 -9.13 5.91
N GLN A 236 -2.74 -9.98 6.61
CA GLN A 236 -2.38 -11.39 6.80
C GLN A 236 -2.33 -12.18 5.49
N PHE A 237 -3.26 -11.89 4.58
CA PHE A 237 -3.24 -12.48 3.26
C PHE A 237 -1.94 -12.10 2.51
N VAL A 238 -1.54 -10.84 2.51
CA VAL A 238 -0.27 -10.38 1.92
C VAL A 238 0.91 -11.15 2.50
N ASP A 239 1.05 -11.20 3.83
CA ASP A 239 2.14 -11.92 4.51
C ASP A 239 2.20 -13.42 4.14
N SER A 240 1.05 -14.03 3.84
CA SER A 240 0.98 -15.41 3.36
C SER A 240 1.49 -15.55 1.91
N GLN A 241 1.19 -14.58 1.05
CA GLN A 241 1.46 -14.66 -0.39
C GLN A 241 2.87 -14.19 -0.76
N ILE A 242 3.34 -13.08 -0.18
CA ILE A 242 4.51 -12.37 -0.69
C ILE A 242 5.22 -11.60 0.43
N LYS A 243 6.54 -11.45 0.31
CA LYS A 243 7.32 -10.54 1.15
C LYS A 243 7.34 -9.15 0.52
N VAL A 244 7.04 -8.13 1.32
CA VAL A 244 7.08 -6.72 0.90
C VAL A 244 8.11 -6.00 1.77
N SER A 245 8.99 -5.22 1.16
CA SER A 245 9.88 -4.31 1.88
C SER A 245 9.27 -2.91 1.84
N ARG A 246 8.60 -2.50 2.94
CA ARG A 246 7.94 -1.21 3.06
C ARG A 246 8.87 -0.20 3.71
N VAL A 247 9.49 0.67 2.92
CA VAL A 247 10.40 1.70 3.42
C VAL A 247 9.61 2.90 3.94
N VAL A 248 9.83 3.25 5.21
CA VAL A 248 9.25 4.42 5.87
C VAL A 248 10.37 5.40 6.22
N ASN A 249 10.21 6.67 5.87
CA ASN A 249 11.23 7.69 6.10
C ASN A 249 10.84 8.62 7.26
N GLY A 250 11.66 8.67 8.31
CA GLY A 250 11.47 9.55 9.46
C GLY A 250 10.04 9.52 10.00
N GLY A 251 9.45 10.70 10.19
CA GLY A 251 8.04 10.88 10.50
C GLY A 251 7.18 11.13 9.27
N ASP A 252 7.31 10.33 8.21
CA ASP A 252 6.40 10.40 7.07
C ASP A 252 4.95 10.11 7.52
N PRO A 253 3.99 11.04 7.36
CA PRO A 253 2.61 10.81 7.76
C PRO A 253 1.86 9.77 6.92
N VAL A 254 2.31 9.46 5.70
CA VAL A 254 1.53 8.65 4.75
C VAL A 254 1.42 7.18 5.17
N PRO A 255 2.48 6.51 5.65
CA PRO A 255 2.37 5.18 6.24
C PRO A 255 1.42 5.09 7.44
N HIS A 256 1.09 6.20 8.10
CA HIS A 256 0.14 6.21 9.20
C HIS A 256 -1.32 6.39 8.72
N LEU A 257 -1.57 6.33 7.41
CA LEU A 257 -2.88 6.56 6.81
C LEU A 257 -3.27 5.46 5.80
N PRO A 258 -4.57 5.16 5.65
CA PRO A 258 -5.68 5.59 6.51
C PRO A 258 -5.50 5.11 7.98
N PRO A 259 -6.16 5.76 8.97
CA PRO A 259 -5.95 5.42 10.39
C PRO A 259 -6.41 3.99 10.77
N LYS A 260 -5.71 3.37 11.73
CA LYS A 260 -6.04 2.01 12.24
C LYS A 260 -7.44 1.88 12.80
N PHE A 261 -7.97 2.94 13.44
CA PHE A 261 -9.32 2.91 14.00
C PHE A 261 -10.42 2.73 12.93
N LEU A 262 -10.08 2.89 11.64
CA LEU A 262 -10.93 2.55 10.50
C LEU A 262 -10.69 1.13 9.98
N SER A 263 -10.13 0.25 10.81
CA SER A 263 -9.82 -1.17 10.53
C SER A 263 -8.69 -1.42 9.54
N TYR A 264 -7.95 -0.38 9.14
CA TYR A 264 -6.78 -0.52 8.26
C TYR A 264 -5.57 -1.04 9.02
N GLU A 265 -4.77 -1.89 8.37
CA GLU A 265 -3.50 -2.36 8.90
C GLU A 265 -2.50 -2.63 7.77
N HIS A 266 -1.22 -2.36 8.04
CA HIS A 266 -0.14 -2.75 7.15
C HIS A 266 0.14 -4.25 7.18
N PRO A 267 0.67 -4.84 6.09
CA PRO A 267 1.40 -6.11 6.17
C PRO A 267 2.76 -5.93 6.84
N SER A 268 3.39 -7.06 7.19
CA SER A 268 4.74 -7.05 7.75
C SER A 268 5.77 -6.49 6.76
N GLY A 269 6.98 -6.19 7.25
CA GLY A 269 8.13 -5.85 6.40
C GLY A 269 8.50 -4.36 6.35
N GLU A 270 8.16 -3.61 7.38
CA GLU A 270 8.61 -2.22 7.51
C GLU A 270 10.14 -2.13 7.70
N LEU A 271 10.76 -1.27 6.89
CA LEU A 271 12.15 -0.83 6.99
C LEU A 271 12.15 0.67 7.30
N TRP A 272 12.43 1.05 8.54
CA TRP A 272 12.28 2.42 9.00
C TRP A 272 13.61 3.18 9.05
N ILE A 273 13.74 4.22 8.22
CA ILE A 273 14.84 5.18 8.27
C ILE A 273 14.53 6.18 9.39
N SER A 274 14.98 5.91 10.60
CA SER A 274 14.56 6.66 11.80
C SER A 274 15.19 8.06 11.92
N ASN A 275 16.33 8.31 11.26
CA ASN A 275 17.05 9.59 11.34
C ASN A 275 17.56 10.11 9.98
N PRO A 276 16.66 10.43 9.03
CA PRO A 276 17.03 11.02 7.76
C PRO A 276 17.44 12.50 7.95
N PRO A 277 18.46 13.04 7.25
CA PRO A 277 19.28 12.45 6.18
C PRO A 277 20.68 11.97 6.65
N LYS A 278 20.99 12.00 7.95
CA LYS A 278 22.34 11.66 8.47
C LYS A 278 22.72 10.19 8.25
N SER A 279 21.73 9.33 8.04
CA SER A 279 21.97 7.94 7.65
C SER A 279 20.89 7.45 6.70
N SER A 280 20.92 7.93 5.45
CA SER A 280 19.99 7.45 4.43
C SER A 280 20.16 5.96 4.11
N SER A 281 21.28 5.34 4.51
CA SER A 281 21.57 3.91 4.32
C SER A 281 21.37 3.05 5.58
N GLN A 282 21.04 3.62 6.74
CA GLN A 282 20.68 2.84 7.93
C GLN A 282 19.17 2.85 8.12
N PHE A 283 18.61 1.66 8.31
CA PHE A 283 17.21 1.48 8.65
C PHE A 283 17.07 0.46 9.79
N ILE A 284 15.97 0.56 10.50
CA ILE A 284 15.53 -0.42 11.49
C ILE A 284 14.61 -1.39 10.77
N THR A 285 14.86 -2.70 10.90
CA THR A 285 13.90 -3.73 10.46
C THR A 285 12.87 -3.93 11.57
N CYS A 286 11.61 -3.73 11.23
CA CYS A 286 10.50 -3.72 12.18
C CYS A 286 9.80 -5.07 12.23
N ASN A 287 9.28 -5.44 13.40
CA ASN A 287 8.68 -6.75 13.61
C ASN A 287 7.18 -6.73 13.36
N GLY A 288 6.71 -7.62 12.50
CA GLY A 288 5.30 -7.77 12.21
C GLY A 288 4.71 -6.58 11.42
N PRO A 289 3.38 -6.43 11.43
CA PRO A 289 2.68 -5.46 10.59
C PRO A 289 2.95 -4.00 10.98
N GLU A 290 2.87 -3.68 12.28
CA GLU A 290 3.06 -2.32 12.82
C GLU A 290 3.76 -2.38 14.18
N ASP A 291 5.10 -2.30 14.15
CA ASP A 291 5.95 -2.37 15.35
C ASP A 291 5.90 -1.05 16.11
N SER A 292 5.42 -1.08 17.36
CA SER A 292 5.33 0.11 18.23
C SER A 292 6.69 0.72 18.60
N LYS A 293 7.80 0.09 18.21
CA LYS A 293 9.18 0.59 18.36
C LYS A 293 9.76 1.19 17.08
N CYS A 294 9.01 1.16 15.98
CA CYS A 294 9.39 1.72 14.69
C CYS A 294 8.65 3.03 14.38
N SER A 295 8.26 3.29 13.13
CA SER A 295 7.57 4.54 12.79
C SER A 295 6.27 4.72 13.58
N ASP A 296 5.59 3.63 13.97
CA ASP A 296 4.38 3.67 14.80
C ASP A 296 4.66 4.16 16.24
N SER A 297 5.93 4.29 16.65
CA SER A 297 6.32 4.92 17.93
C SER A 297 6.19 6.45 17.91
N LEU A 298 6.00 7.06 16.74
CA LEU A 298 5.99 8.51 16.58
C LEU A 298 4.63 9.11 16.97
N SER A 299 4.65 10.18 17.75
CA SER A 299 3.46 10.98 18.03
C SER A 299 3.08 11.85 16.82
N LEU A 300 1.81 12.27 16.74
CA LEU A 300 1.32 13.14 15.65
C LEU A 300 2.16 14.42 15.44
N GLY A 301 2.71 14.99 16.52
CA GLY A 301 3.57 16.18 16.45
C GLY A 301 4.94 15.93 15.81
N GLN A 302 5.37 14.68 15.68
CA GLN A 302 6.61 14.28 15.03
C GLN A 302 6.41 13.96 13.54
N LEU A 303 5.17 13.85 13.08
CA LEU A 303 4.85 13.58 11.69
C LEU A 303 4.97 14.86 10.84
N ASN A 304 5.65 14.74 9.69
CA ASN A 304 5.84 15.86 8.78
C ASN A 304 5.96 15.38 7.33
N VAL A 305 5.12 15.96 6.45
CA VAL A 305 5.10 15.64 5.01
C VAL A 305 6.44 15.86 4.30
N LYS A 306 7.36 16.65 4.87
CA LYS A 306 8.73 16.78 4.34
C LYS A 306 9.43 15.42 4.23
N PHE A 307 9.21 14.52 5.20
CA PHE A 307 9.83 13.20 5.22
C PHE A 307 9.24 12.30 4.14
N HIS A 308 7.97 12.51 3.77
CA HIS A 308 7.36 11.77 2.67
C HIS A 308 8.13 11.92 1.37
N MET A 309 8.82 13.04 1.14
CA MET A 309 9.60 13.27 -0.09
C MET A 309 10.98 12.63 -0.11
N GLY A 310 11.38 12.01 1.00
CA GLY A 310 12.71 11.49 1.18
C GLY A 310 13.67 12.51 1.81
N PRO A 311 14.99 12.31 1.65
CA PRO A 311 15.57 11.27 0.82
C PRO A 311 15.29 9.85 1.34
N TYR A 312 14.89 8.94 0.47
CA TYR A 312 14.87 7.50 0.71
C TYR A 312 16.16 6.93 0.12
N PHE A 313 17.11 6.49 0.96
CA PHE A 313 18.41 6.03 0.47
C PHE A 313 19.12 7.05 -0.44
N GLY A 314 19.05 8.34 -0.09
CA GLY A 314 19.65 9.42 -0.87
C GLY A 314 18.76 9.93 -2.01
N VAL A 315 17.70 9.19 -2.37
CA VAL A 315 16.82 9.54 -3.49
C VAL A 315 15.66 10.43 -3.04
N SER A 316 15.57 11.61 -3.65
CA SER A 316 14.42 12.50 -3.48
C SER A 316 13.33 12.14 -4.49
N MET A 317 12.10 11.94 -4.00
CA MET A 317 10.92 11.69 -4.85
C MET A 317 10.51 12.92 -5.68
N ARG A 318 11.20 14.07 -5.49
CA ARG A 318 11.06 15.30 -6.29
C ARG A 318 12.21 15.53 -7.29
N ALA A 319 13.19 14.63 -7.37
CA ALA A 319 14.40 14.85 -8.18
C ALA A 319 14.07 15.19 -9.65
N CYS A 320 13.02 14.58 -10.21
CA CYS A 320 12.60 14.86 -11.59
C CYS A 320 11.89 16.19 -11.85
N LYS A 321 11.49 16.93 -10.82
CA LYS A 321 10.96 18.29 -10.96
C LYS A 321 12.06 19.36 -10.87
N SER A 322 13.33 18.95 -10.71
CA SER A 322 14.47 19.85 -10.56
C SER A 322 15.22 20.08 -11.88
N ASP A 323 14.49 20.32 -12.98
CA ASP A 323 15.04 21.03 -14.14
C ASP A 323 14.23 22.31 -14.39
N ASN A 324 14.31 23.20 -13.41
CA ASN A 324 14.49 24.62 -13.66
C ASN A 324 15.68 25.05 -12.82
N ASN A 325 16.84 25.04 -13.47
CA ASN A 325 18.18 25.32 -12.95
C ASN A 325 18.33 26.80 -12.49
N LYS A 326 17.48 27.25 -11.54
CA LYS A 326 17.48 28.62 -10.99
C LYS A 326 17.18 28.76 -9.49
N SER A 327 16.77 27.72 -8.74
CA SER A 327 16.36 27.91 -7.32
C SER A 327 17.23 27.22 -6.26
N LEU A 328 18.04 26.21 -6.61
CA LEU A 328 18.93 25.57 -5.63
C LEU A 328 20.13 26.44 -5.23
N ASN A 329 20.67 27.26 -6.16
CA ASN A 329 21.75 28.20 -5.83
C ASN A 329 21.29 29.41 -5.01
N GLN A 330 19.99 29.66 -4.86
CA GLN A 330 19.47 30.70 -3.96
C GLN A 330 19.12 30.20 -2.56
N PHE A 331 18.90 28.89 -2.39
CA PHE A 331 18.64 28.32 -1.05
C PHE A 331 19.93 27.98 -0.29
N VAL A 332 21.02 27.64 -1.02
CA VAL A 332 22.31 27.28 -0.41
C VAL A 332 23.18 28.51 -0.11
N THR A 333 22.97 29.64 -0.80
CA THR A 333 23.71 30.89 -0.54
C THR A 333 23.07 31.80 0.51
N GLY A 334 21.85 31.49 0.96
CA GLY A 334 21.11 32.28 1.95
C GLY A 334 21.13 31.72 3.38
N LEU A 335 21.71 30.55 3.60
CA LEU A 335 21.93 29.99 4.93
C LEU A 335 23.39 30.19 5.32
N ASP A 336 23.66 31.37 5.89
CA ASP A 336 24.90 31.69 6.57
C ASP A 336 24.98 30.83 7.85
N PHE A 337 25.62 29.67 7.75
CA PHE A 337 25.78 28.72 8.85
C PHE A 337 26.69 29.25 9.98
N ASP A 338 27.33 30.41 9.80
CA ASP A 338 28.13 31.06 10.84
C ASP A 338 27.30 31.94 11.79
N LYS A 339 26.00 32.15 11.52
CA LYS A 339 25.13 33.02 12.32
C LYS A 339 24.25 32.33 13.37
N LEU A 340 24.30 31.01 13.49
CA LEU A 340 23.50 30.25 14.48
C LEU A 340 24.31 29.75 15.68
N GLN A 341 25.55 30.23 15.86
CA GLN A 341 26.41 29.80 16.98
C GLN A 341 26.71 30.91 18.00
N ASN A 342 26.08 32.08 17.90
CA ASN A 342 26.44 33.24 18.74
C ASN A 342 25.29 34.01 19.40
N ASP A 343 24.12 33.40 19.63
CA ASP A 343 23.12 34.01 20.53
C ASP A 343 22.65 32.98 21.56
N ASN A 344 23.29 33.04 22.73
CA ASN A 344 22.78 32.55 24.03
C ASN A 344 21.81 33.58 24.61
#